data_AF-A0A0D7B4M0-F1
#
_entry.id   AF-A0A0D7B4M0-F1
#
_cell.length_a   1.000
_cell.length_b   1.000
_cell.length_c   1.000
_cell.angle_alpha   90.00
_cell.angle_beta   90.00
_cell.angle_gamma   90.00
#
_symmetry.space_group_name_H-M   'P 1'
#
loop_
_entity.id
_entity.type
_entity.pdbx_description
1 polymer ?
#
loop_
_entity_poly.entity_id
_entity_poly.type
_entity_poly.pdbx_seq_one_letter_code
_entity_poly.pdbx_strand_id
1 'polypeptide(L)'
;MPIIRYIEGDDLAAYMKSGKVAGKDYLVVDVRDDDFAGGNIKGAKNVPSSTIYDAVDNLVRDTKDIKRVVFHCALSQVRGPKAARIYAETRQNMLQEAEPNQPEVLILRDGFTQFQVKYKDDADLIEGWDKEVWASDWS
;
A
#
# COMPACT_ATOMS: atom_id res chain seq x y z
N MET A 1 -0.22 -13.40 -16.47
CA MET A 1 0.12 -12.87 -15.15
C MET A 1 -0.17 -11.37 -15.16
N PRO A 2 -0.85 -10.84 -14.15
CA PRO A 2 -1.13 -9.41 -14.06
C PRO A 2 0.18 -8.60 -13.96
N ILE A 3 0.20 -7.41 -14.56
CA ILE A 3 1.37 -6.53 -14.56
C ILE A 3 1.44 -5.83 -13.20
N ILE A 4 2.51 -6.10 -12.46
CA ILE A 4 2.80 -5.45 -11.17
C ILE A 4 4.09 -4.65 -11.32
N ARG A 5 4.07 -3.39 -10.89
CA ARG A 5 5.21 -2.47 -11.01
C ARG A 5 5.59 -1.89 -9.64
N TYR A 6 6.80 -1.37 -9.53
CA TYR A 6 7.19 -0.58 -8.37
C TYR A 6 6.90 0.91 -8.61
N ILE A 7 6.60 1.63 -7.54
CA ILE A 7 6.50 3.09 -7.49
C ILE A 7 7.50 3.61 -6.45
N GLU A 8 8.21 4.69 -6.78
CA GLU A 8 9.11 5.36 -5.84
C GLU A 8 8.32 6.14 -4.79
N GLY A 9 8.89 6.34 -3.60
CA GLY A 9 8.24 7.11 -2.54
C GLY A 9 7.86 8.53 -2.96
N ASP A 10 8.69 9.16 -3.79
CA ASP A 10 8.45 10.53 -4.29
C ASP A 10 7.28 10.60 -5.26
N ASP A 11 7.17 9.60 -6.14
CA ASP A 11 6.06 9.52 -7.09
C ASP A 11 4.74 9.25 -6.38
N LEU A 12 4.74 8.40 -5.34
CA LEU A 12 3.56 8.18 -4.51
C LEU A 12 3.18 9.47 -3.77
N ALA A 13 4.13 10.14 -3.12
CA ALA A 13 3.89 11.38 -2.40
C ALA A 13 3.34 12.49 -3.31
N ALA A 14 3.95 12.68 -4.49
CA ALA A 14 3.48 13.63 -5.48
C ALA A 14 2.06 13.27 -5.97
N TYR A 15 1.78 11.98 -6.19
CA TYR A 15 0.46 11.53 -6.60
C TYR A 15 -0.61 11.79 -5.53
N MET A 16 -0.32 11.51 -4.26
CA MET A 16 -1.21 11.81 -3.14
C MET A 16 -1.51 13.31 -3.03
N LYS A 17 -0.50 14.16 -3.30
CA LYS A 17 -0.64 15.63 -3.27
C LYS A 17 -1.26 16.25 -4.52
N SER A 18 -1.57 15.46 -5.55
CA SER A 18 -2.11 15.95 -6.83
C SER A 18 -3.63 16.20 -6.81
N GLY A 19 -4.26 16.22 -5.63
CA GLY A 19 -5.71 16.36 -5.47
C GLY A 19 -6.50 15.06 -5.69
N LYS A 20 -5.81 13.91 -5.74
CA LYS A 20 -6.41 12.57 -5.79
C LYS A 20 -6.87 12.16 -4.41
N VAL A 21 -7.98 11.43 -4.33
CA VAL A 21 -8.61 11.06 -3.05
C VAL A 21 -8.36 9.58 -2.76
N ALA A 22 -7.78 9.29 -1.58
CA ALA A 22 -7.63 7.93 -1.07
C ALA A 22 -9.01 7.24 -0.91
N GLY A 23 -9.10 5.97 -1.27
CA GLY A 23 -10.35 5.20 -1.30
C GLY A 23 -11.25 5.46 -2.52
N LYS A 24 -10.90 6.42 -3.38
CA LYS A 24 -11.64 6.73 -4.62
C LYS A 24 -10.76 6.65 -5.86
N ASP A 25 -9.70 7.45 -5.91
CA ASP A 25 -8.76 7.46 -7.04
C ASP A 25 -7.66 6.40 -6.86
N TYR A 26 -7.20 6.23 -5.63
CA TYR A 26 -6.18 5.25 -5.25
C TYR A 26 -6.44 4.67 -3.87
N LEU A 27 -5.80 3.54 -3.57
CA LEU A 27 -5.71 3.00 -2.22
C LEU A 27 -4.29 2.55 -1.92
N VAL A 28 -3.76 2.95 -0.77
CA VAL A 28 -2.54 2.38 -0.21
C VAL A 28 -2.94 1.23 0.71
N VAL A 29 -2.35 0.07 0.51
CA VAL A 29 -2.58 -1.14 1.30
C VAL A 29 -1.30 -1.46 2.07
N ASP A 30 -1.34 -1.23 3.37
CA ASP A 30 -0.24 -1.54 4.28
C ASP A 30 -0.40 -2.96 4.80
N VAL A 31 0.52 -3.85 4.42
CA VAL A 31 0.47 -5.26 4.82
C VAL A 31 1.43 -5.61 5.96
N ARG A 32 1.89 -4.60 6.72
CA ARG A 32 2.57 -4.83 8.00
C ARG A 32 1.63 -5.51 9.00
N ASP A 33 2.22 -6.32 9.86
CA ASP A 33 1.54 -7.10 10.89
C ASP A 33 1.68 -6.32 12.21
N ASP A 34 2.35 -6.88 13.23
CA ASP A 34 2.62 -6.18 14.49
C ASP A 34 3.51 -4.93 14.30
N ASP A 35 4.30 -4.89 13.23
CA ASP A 35 5.16 -3.76 12.83
C ASP A 35 4.38 -2.62 12.14
N PHE A 36 3.05 -2.66 12.14
CA PHE A 36 2.21 -1.55 11.69
C PHE A 36 2.24 -0.36 12.66
N ALA A 37 2.42 -0.62 13.97
CA ALA A 37 2.49 0.40 14.99
C ALA A 37 3.65 1.40 14.74
N GLY A 38 3.51 2.64 15.21
CA GLY A 38 4.49 3.71 15.03
C GLY A 38 4.23 4.63 13.83
N GLY A 39 3.11 4.47 13.15
CA GLY A 39 2.62 5.36 12.09
C GLY A 39 2.46 4.66 10.75
N ASN A 40 1.70 5.29 9.86
CA ASN A 40 1.36 4.75 8.55
C ASN A 40 1.17 5.87 7.52
N ILE A 41 1.12 5.48 6.23
CA ILE A 41 0.78 6.40 5.14
C ILE A 41 -0.68 6.83 5.32
N LYS A 42 -0.93 8.13 5.24
CA LYS A 42 -2.26 8.72 5.48
C LYS A 42 -3.32 8.11 4.57
N GLY A 43 -4.39 7.60 5.18
CA GLY A 43 -5.50 6.98 4.46
C GLY A 43 -5.18 5.59 3.91
N ALA A 44 -4.10 4.96 4.35
CA ALA A 44 -3.82 3.57 4.02
C ALA A 44 -4.80 2.62 4.75
N LYS A 45 -5.15 1.53 4.08
CA LYS A 45 -5.89 0.40 4.69
C LYS A 45 -4.88 -0.63 5.16
N ASN A 46 -4.84 -0.91 6.47
CA ASN A 46 -4.03 -2.01 6.98
C ASN A 46 -4.71 -3.36 6.68
N VAL A 47 -4.00 -4.23 5.97
CA VAL A 47 -4.42 -5.61 5.65
C VAL A 47 -3.22 -6.52 5.93
N PRO A 48 -3.03 -6.97 7.19
CA PRO A 48 -1.84 -7.70 7.61
C PRO A 48 -1.53 -8.90 6.70
N SER A 49 -0.25 -9.09 6.38
CA SER A 49 0.19 -10.15 5.47
C SER A 49 -0.18 -11.56 5.94
N SER A 50 -0.30 -11.74 7.26
CA SER A 50 -0.77 -12.96 7.91
C SER A 50 -2.23 -13.32 7.58
N THR A 51 -3.07 -12.33 7.26
CA THR A 51 -4.52 -12.50 7.02
C THR A 51 -4.93 -12.23 5.57
N ILE A 52 -3.96 -11.98 4.68
CA ILE A 52 -4.23 -11.54 3.30
C ILE A 52 -5.08 -12.54 2.51
N TYR A 53 -4.93 -13.84 2.74
CA TYR A 53 -5.71 -14.87 2.04
C TYR A 53 -7.20 -14.82 2.39
N ASP A 54 -7.54 -14.45 3.62
CA ASP A 54 -8.93 -14.33 4.06
C ASP A 54 -9.52 -12.97 3.64
N ALA A 55 -8.69 -11.94 3.56
CA ALA A 55 -9.12 -10.57 3.28
C ALA A 55 -9.18 -10.22 1.77
N VAL A 56 -8.45 -10.94 0.91
CA VAL A 56 -8.24 -10.53 -0.49
C VAL A 56 -9.52 -10.40 -1.29
N ASP A 57 -10.49 -11.30 -1.10
CA ASP A 57 -11.77 -11.25 -1.80
C ASP A 57 -12.54 -9.96 -1.51
N ASN A 58 -12.54 -9.53 -0.24
CA ASN A 58 -13.17 -8.27 0.17
C ASN A 58 -12.36 -7.08 -0.32
N LEU A 59 -11.03 -7.17 -0.26
CA LEU A 59 -10.15 -6.13 -0.80
C LEU A 59 -10.45 -5.89 -2.29
N VAL A 60 -10.58 -6.95 -3.10
CA VAL A 60 -10.94 -6.86 -4.53
C VAL A 60 -12.30 -6.20 -4.74
N ARG A 61 -13.30 -6.54 -3.92
CA ARG A 61 -14.64 -5.93 -4.01
C ARG A 61 -14.61 -4.43 -3.68
N ASP A 62 -13.88 -4.05 -2.64
CA ASP A 62 -13.76 -2.67 -2.16
C ASP A 62 -13.00 -1.79 -3.16
N THR A 63 -12.05 -2.37 -3.89
CA THR A 63 -11.18 -1.64 -4.83
C THR A 63 -11.57 -1.82 -6.29
N LYS A 64 -12.76 -2.39 -6.59
CA LYS A 64 -13.18 -2.68 -7.96
C LYS A 64 -13.16 -1.43 -8.86
N ASP A 65 -13.51 -0.26 -8.33
CA ASP A 65 -13.58 1.00 -9.08
C ASP A 65 -12.36 1.92 -8.84
N ILE A 66 -11.39 1.46 -8.04
CA ILE A 66 -10.19 2.24 -7.68
C ILE A 66 -9.11 2.02 -8.73
N LYS A 67 -8.62 3.11 -9.33
CA LYS A 67 -7.70 3.06 -10.50
C LYS A 67 -6.29 2.60 -10.16
N ARG A 68 -5.86 2.79 -8.91
CA ARG A 68 -4.49 2.46 -8.48
C ARG A 68 -4.50 1.88 -7.07
N VAL A 69 -3.91 0.69 -6.91
CA VAL A 69 -3.75 0.05 -5.60
C VAL A 69 -2.27 -0.17 -5.35
N VAL A 70 -1.76 0.46 -4.29
CA VAL A 70 -0.33 0.47 -3.94
C VAL A 70 -0.12 -0.36 -2.69
N PHE A 71 0.60 -1.47 -2.80
CA PHE A 71 0.93 -2.34 -1.67
C PHE A 71 2.29 -1.96 -1.09
N HIS A 72 2.43 -2.07 0.23
CA HIS A 72 3.73 -1.99 0.88
C HIS A 72 3.77 -2.78 2.18
N CYS A 73 4.98 -3.07 2.67
CA CYS A 73 5.17 -3.51 4.06
C CYS A 73 6.24 -2.61 4.72
N ALA A 74 7.03 -3.12 5.66
CA ALA A 74 8.17 -2.36 6.22
C ALA A 74 9.21 -2.01 5.15
N LEU A 75 9.73 -3.02 4.44
CA LEU A 75 10.79 -2.87 3.42
C LEU A 75 10.34 -3.18 1.98
N SER A 76 9.10 -3.65 1.80
CA SER A 76 8.56 -4.13 0.51
C SER A 76 9.38 -5.19 -0.23
N GLN A 77 10.13 -6.03 0.49
CA GLN A 77 10.95 -7.11 -0.11
C GLN A 77 10.25 -8.46 -0.18
N VAL A 78 9.29 -8.73 0.73
CA VAL A 78 8.62 -10.04 0.83
C VAL A 78 7.10 -9.88 0.92
N ARG A 79 6.61 -9.32 2.03
CA ARG A 79 5.17 -9.23 2.32
C ARG A 79 4.41 -8.36 1.31
N GLY A 80 4.93 -7.17 0.99
CA GLY A 80 4.35 -6.27 -0.02
C GLY A 80 4.20 -6.92 -1.40
N PRO A 81 5.28 -7.44 -2.02
CA PRO A 81 5.20 -8.13 -3.30
C PRO A 81 4.30 -9.36 -3.31
N LYS A 82 4.32 -10.16 -2.23
CA LYS A 82 3.43 -11.32 -2.07
C LYS A 82 1.96 -10.90 -2.07
N ALA A 83 1.60 -9.90 -1.28
CA ALA A 83 0.22 -9.42 -1.19
C ALA A 83 -0.27 -8.81 -2.51
N ALA A 84 0.56 -8.00 -3.18
CA ALA A 84 0.25 -7.45 -4.49
C ALA A 84 -0.04 -8.55 -5.52
N ARG A 85 0.76 -9.61 -5.52
CA ARG A 85 0.56 -10.77 -6.39
C ARG A 85 -0.75 -11.51 -6.09
N ILE A 86 -1.00 -11.83 -4.82
CA ILE A 86 -2.24 -12.50 -4.39
C ILE A 86 -3.46 -11.67 -4.82
N TYR A 87 -3.44 -10.37 -4.54
CA TYR A 87 -4.51 -9.46 -4.94
C TYR A 87 -4.73 -9.44 -6.46
N ALA A 88 -3.67 -9.31 -7.24
CA ALA A 88 -3.78 -9.19 -8.68
C ALA A 88 -4.28 -10.49 -9.33
N GLU A 89 -3.81 -11.66 -8.86
CA GLU A 89 -4.28 -12.98 -9.31
C GLU A 89 -5.76 -13.20 -8.92
N THR A 90 -6.14 -12.90 -7.68
CA THR A 90 -7.53 -13.02 -7.22
C THR A 90 -8.45 -12.09 -8.00
N ARG A 91 -8.05 -10.84 -8.23
CA ARG A 91 -8.84 -9.88 -9.02
C ARG A 91 -9.09 -10.38 -10.44
N GLN A 92 -8.04 -10.87 -11.11
CA GLN A 92 -8.15 -11.40 -12.46
C GLN A 92 -9.17 -12.55 -12.52
N ASN A 93 -9.16 -13.44 -11.53
CA ASN A 93 -10.09 -14.56 -11.44
C ASN A 93 -11.53 -14.12 -11.13
N MET A 94 -11.72 -13.13 -10.26
CA MET A 94 -13.04 -12.68 -9.80
C MET A 94 -13.76 -11.79 -10.80
N LEU A 95 -13.05 -10.86 -11.44
CA LEU A 95 -13.68 -9.78 -12.21
C LEU A 95 -13.59 -9.98 -13.73
N GLN A 96 -12.72 -10.89 -14.21
CA GLN A 96 -12.52 -11.15 -15.64
C GLN A 96 -12.37 -9.87 -16.48
N GLU A 97 -11.66 -8.87 -15.94
CA GLU A 97 -11.57 -7.53 -16.53
C GLU A 97 -10.83 -7.56 -17.85
N ALA A 98 -11.48 -7.01 -18.89
CA ALA A 98 -10.81 -6.68 -20.14
C ALA A 98 -9.81 -5.53 -19.92
N GLU A 99 -8.63 -5.64 -20.51
CA GLU A 99 -7.80 -4.46 -20.79
C GLU A 99 -8.66 -3.48 -21.61
N PRO A 100 -8.90 -2.21 -21.18
CA PRO A 100 -8.08 -1.36 -20.30
C PRO A 100 -8.65 -1.08 -18.90
N ASN A 101 -9.66 -1.82 -18.46
CA ASN A 101 -10.38 -1.52 -17.21
C ASN A 101 -9.64 -2.00 -15.94
N GLN A 102 -8.46 -2.57 -16.09
CA GLN A 102 -7.67 -3.08 -14.96
C GLN A 102 -7.00 -1.94 -14.19
N PRO A 103 -7.01 -1.96 -12.85
CA PRO A 103 -6.31 -0.98 -12.06
C PRO A 103 -4.81 -1.20 -12.12
N GLU A 104 -4.05 -0.12 -11.90
CA GLU A 104 -2.62 -0.24 -11.68
C GLU A 104 -2.35 -0.87 -10.31
N VAL A 105 -1.77 -2.07 -10.30
CA VAL A 105 -1.26 -2.70 -9.07
C VAL A 105 0.22 -2.36 -8.92
N LEU A 106 0.55 -1.65 -7.85
CA LEU A 106 1.88 -1.14 -7.59
C LEU A 106 2.42 -1.62 -6.24
N ILE A 107 3.74 -1.63 -6.11
CA ILE A 107 4.44 -1.89 -4.85
C ILE A 107 5.28 -0.64 -4.52
N LEU A 108 5.11 -0.06 -3.34
CA LEU A 108 5.97 1.03 -2.88
C LEU A 108 7.39 0.51 -2.64
N ARG A 109 8.36 1.04 -3.39
CA ARG A 109 9.77 0.68 -3.20
C ARG A 109 10.23 1.04 -1.79
N ASP A 110 11.04 0.15 -1.21
CA ASP A 110 11.65 0.26 0.12
C ASP A 110 10.67 0.40 1.30
N GLY A 111 9.37 0.29 1.03
CA GLY A 111 8.31 0.20 2.01
C GLY A 111 8.17 1.42 2.92
N PHE A 112 7.48 1.21 4.05
CA PHE A 112 7.22 2.27 5.01
C PHE A 112 8.50 2.81 5.66
N THR A 113 9.50 1.95 5.88
CA THR A 113 10.74 2.33 6.56
C THR A 113 11.45 3.50 5.87
N GLN A 114 11.54 3.50 4.52
CA GLN A 114 12.13 4.64 3.81
C GLN A 114 11.15 5.78 3.60
N PHE A 115 9.87 5.48 3.36
CA PHE A 115 8.85 6.51 3.16
C PHE A 115 8.73 7.43 4.39
N GLN A 116 8.69 6.86 5.60
CA GLN A 116 8.60 7.65 6.83
C GLN A 116 9.85 8.48 7.10
N VAL A 117 11.06 8.00 6.76
CA VAL A 117 12.29 8.81 6.94
C VAL A 117 12.18 10.15 6.23
N LYS A 118 11.58 10.14 5.03
CA LYS A 118 11.45 11.33 4.18
C LYS A 118 10.23 12.19 4.53
N TYR A 119 9.12 11.57 4.93
CA TYR A 119 7.82 12.23 5.03
C TYR A 119 7.19 12.24 6.43
N LYS A 120 7.88 11.78 7.47
CA LYS A 120 7.37 11.76 8.87
C LYS A 120 6.85 13.11 9.38
N ASP A 121 7.43 14.21 8.93
CA ASP A 121 7.05 15.57 9.35
C ASP A 121 5.93 16.16 8.48
N ASP A 122 5.39 15.37 7.55
CA ASP A 122 4.35 15.76 6.60
C ASP A 122 3.01 15.09 6.95
N ALA A 123 2.16 15.83 7.66
CA ALA A 123 0.85 15.36 8.11
C ALA A 123 -0.15 15.08 6.97
N ASP A 124 0.18 15.41 5.72
CA ASP A 124 -0.63 15.05 4.55
C ASP A 124 -0.22 13.70 3.94
N LEU A 125 0.93 13.18 4.32
CA LEU A 125 1.47 11.91 3.81
C LEU A 125 1.55 10.83 4.89
N ILE A 126 1.78 11.22 6.15
CA ILE A 126 1.93 10.31 7.28
C ILE A 126 0.89 10.66 8.37
N GLU A 127 0.32 9.63 8.98
CA GLU A 127 -0.51 9.77 10.18
C GLU A 127 -0.03 8.83 11.29
N GLY A 128 -0.29 9.21 12.54
CA GLY A 128 0.04 8.40 13.72
C GLY A 128 1.53 8.14 13.93
N TRP A 129 2.43 8.97 13.38
CA TRP A 129 3.86 8.78 13.55
C TRP A 129 4.29 8.94 15.00
N ASP A 130 4.98 7.93 15.52
CA ASP A 130 5.44 7.90 16.90
C ASP A 130 6.97 7.95 16.97
N LYS A 131 7.49 9.04 17.51
CA LYS A 131 8.94 9.24 17.65
C LYS A 131 9.60 8.16 18.49
N GLU A 132 8.94 7.65 19.52
CA GLU A 132 9.56 6.70 20.46
C GLU A 132 9.79 5.35 19.76
N VAL A 133 8.82 4.89 18.96
CA VAL A 133 8.93 3.67 18.15
C VAL A 133 10.09 3.76 17.15
N TRP A 134 10.32 4.93 16.56
CA TRP A 134 11.40 5.12 15.56
C TRP A 134 12.73 5.62 16.13
N ALA A 135 12.76 6.01 17.41
CA ALA A 135 13.99 6.39 18.11
C ALA A 135 14.68 5.19 18.76
N SER A 136 13.93 4.12 19.08
CA SER A 136 14.44 2.95 19.79
C SER A 136 15.39 2.06 18.99
N ASP A 137 15.53 2.28 17.67
CA ASP A 137 16.48 1.52 16.84
C ASP A 137 17.94 2.03 16.92
N TRP A 138 18.22 3.04 17.77
CA TRP A 138 19.55 3.63 17.96
C TRP A 138 19.94 3.88 19.44
N SER A 139 19.49 3.05 20.39
CA SER A 139 20.00 3.04 21.77
C SER A 139 20.53 1.66 22.17
#